data_AF-A0A2V5Z9L7-F1
#
_entry.id   AF-A0A2V5Z9L7-F1
#
_cell.length_a   1.000
_cell.length_b   1.000
_cell.length_c   1.000
_cell.angle_alpha   90.00
_cell.angle_beta   90.00
_cell.angle_gamma   90.00
#
_symmetry.space_group_name_H-M   'P 1'
#
loop_
_entity.id
_entity.type
_entity.pdbx_description
1 polymer ?
#
loop_
_entity_poly.entity_id
_entity_poly.type
_entity_poly.pdbx_seq_one_letter_code
_entity_poly.pdbx_strand_id
1 'polypeptide(L)' 'MSRTIEANFLPSPVEEAKEKPRILIIDDSRDFTHSAKLALERTGRYSVWEENEPARAHQTAQRVKPDLILLD' A
#
# COMPACT_ATOMS: atom_id res chain seq x y z
N MET A 1 23.06 6.17 47.91
CA MET A 1 21.65 6.15 47.46
C MET A 1 21.65 6.35 45.95
N SER A 2 22.00 5.33 45.18
CA SER A 2 22.12 5.43 43.72
C SER A 2 20.80 5.01 43.08
N ARG A 3 20.08 5.96 42.46
CA ARG A 3 18.91 5.65 41.62
C ARG A 3 19.43 5.44 40.20
N THR A 4 19.51 4.19 39.78
CA THR A 4 19.72 3.86 38.36
C THR A 4 18.40 4.11 37.65
N ILE A 5 18.35 5.12 36.78
CA ILE A 5 17.23 5.35 35.87
C ILE A 5 17.54 4.55 34.62
N GLU A 6 16.92 3.38 34.48
CA GLU A 6 16.90 2.67 33.21
C GLU A 6 15.92 3.39 32.29
N ALA A 7 16.45 4.25 31.42
CA ALA A 7 15.69 4.74 30.29
C ALA A 7 15.50 3.58 29.32
N ASN A 8 14.33 2.95 29.35
CA ASN A 8 13.86 2.06 28.29
C ASN A 8 13.74 2.88 27.00
N PHE A 9 14.84 2.98 26.25
CA PHE A 9 14.94 3.73 24.99
C PHE A 9 14.68 2.84 23.76
N LEU A 10 14.29 1.57 23.98
CA LEU A 10 14.01 0.66 22.88
C LEU A 10 12.50 0.66 22.61
N PRO A 11 12.04 1.09 21.43
CA PRO A 11 10.67 0.80 21.02
C PRO A 11 10.47 -0.72 21.05
N SER A 12 9.32 -1.15 21.57
CA SER A 12 8.94 -2.55 21.68
C SER A 12 9.03 -3.22 20.29
N PRO A 13 9.45 -4.49 20.18
CA PRO A 13 9.53 -5.22 18.90
C PRO A 13 8.15 -5.65 18.40
N VAL A 14 7.12 -4.83 18.63
CA VAL A 14 6.04 -4.73 17.66
C VAL A 14 6.64 -3.92 16.52
N GLU A 15 7.35 -4.62 15.63
CA GLU A 15 7.25 -4.32 14.21
C GLU A 15 5.80 -3.94 13.98
N GLU A 16 5.54 -2.63 13.81
CA GLU A 16 4.28 -2.16 13.26
C GLU A 16 4.01 -3.12 12.12
N ALA A 17 2.93 -3.89 12.20
CA ALA A 17 2.46 -4.69 11.10
C ALA A 17 2.09 -3.67 10.02
N LYS A 18 3.11 -3.21 9.27
CA LYS A 18 3.00 -2.16 8.28
C LYS A 18 2.11 -2.79 7.24
N GLU A 19 0.83 -2.40 7.24
CA GLU A 19 -0.12 -2.90 6.27
C GLU A 19 0.53 -2.80 4.89
N LYS A 20 0.39 -3.85 4.07
CA LYS A 20 1.03 -3.88 2.76
C LYS A 20 0.62 -2.63 2.00
N PRO A 21 1.57 -1.80 1.52
CA PRO A 21 1.22 -0.57 0.85
C PRO A 21 0.26 -0.85 -0.31
N ARG A 22 -0.80 -0.06 -0.35
CA ARG A 22 -1.91 -0.22 -1.29
C ARG A 22 -1.63 0.61 -2.53
N ILE A 23 -1.52 -0.04 -3.67
CA ILE A 23 -1.27 0.62 -4.96
C ILE A 23 -2.57 0.58 -5.75
N LEU A 24 -3.01 1.72 -6.28
CA LEU A 24 -4.12 1.81 -7.22
C LEU A 24 -3.58 2.12 -8.61
N ILE A 25 -3.88 1.26 -9.58
CA ILE A 25 -3.53 1.44 -10.99
C ILE A 25 -4.80 1.81 -11.75
N ILE A 26 -4.78 2.95 -12.43
CA ILE A 26 -5.87 3.45 -13.27
C ILE A 26 -5.36 3.54 -14.69
N ASP A 27 -5.94 2.72 -15.57
CA ASP A 27 -5.57 2.63 -17.00
C ASP A 27 -6.73 1.93 -17.73
N ASP A 28 -7.11 2.40 -18.93
CA ASP A 28 -8.21 1.83 -19.70
C ASP A 28 -7.89 0.44 -20.31
N SER A 29 -6.61 0.08 -20.35
CA SER A 29 -6.08 -1.21 -20.78
C SER A 29 -6.10 -2.26 -19.67
N ARG A 30 -7.06 -3.18 -19.76
CA ARG A 30 -7.17 -4.33 -18.83
C ARG A 30 -5.93 -5.23 -18.82
N ASP A 31 -5.27 -5.38 -19.97
CA ASP A 31 -4.10 -6.24 -20.08
C ASP A 31 -2.91 -5.67 -19.29
N PHE A 32 -2.76 -4.35 -19.30
CA PHE A 32 -1.73 -3.66 -18.53
C PHE A 32 -2.02 -3.72 -17.03
N THR A 33 -3.22 -3.34 -16.59
CA THR A 33 -3.55 -3.31 -15.16
C THR A 33 -3.43 -4.69 -14.52
N HIS A 34 -3.89 -5.73 -15.21
CA HIS A 34 -3.82 -7.10 -14.70
C HIS A 34 -2.38 -7.60 -14.61
N SER A 35 -1.55 -7.31 -15.62
CA SER A 35 -0.13 -7.69 -15.62
C SER A 35 0.64 -6.96 -14.52
N ALA A 36 0.40 -5.65 -14.35
CA ALA A 36 1.04 -4.84 -13.34
C ALA A 36 0.64 -5.27 -11.92
N LYS A 37 -0.65 -5.55 -11.70
CA LYS A 37 -1.17 -6.13 -10.46
C LYS A 37 -0.46 -7.43 -10.12
N LEU A 38 -0.45 -8.38 -11.05
CA LEU A 38 0.18 -9.68 -10.83
C LEU A 38 1.68 -9.56 -10.54
N ALA A 39 2.40 -8.68 -11.23
CA ALA A 39 3.83 -8.45 -11.02
C ALA A 39 4.12 -7.87 -9.62
N LEU A 40 3.33 -6.89 -9.18
CA LEU A 40 3.48 -6.23 -7.89
C LEU A 40 3.03 -7.13 -6.73
N GLU A 41 1.90 -7.82 -6.85
CA GLU A 41 1.41 -8.75 -5.84
C GLU A 41 2.32 -9.97 -5.69
N ARG A 42 2.95 -10.43 -6.77
CA ARG A 42 3.97 -11.50 -6.73
C ARG A 42 5.17 -11.18 -5.83
N THR A 43 5.48 -9.90 -5.62
CA THR A 43 6.55 -9.52 -4.68
C THR A 43 6.15 -9.79 -3.22
N GLY A 44 4.87 -10.02 -2.94
CA GLY A 44 4.32 -10.24 -1.60
C GLY A 44 4.28 -8.97 -0.73
N ARG A 45 4.83 -7.86 -1.22
CA ARG A 45 5.01 -6.60 -0.47
C ARG A 45 3.86 -5.63 -0.61
N TYR A 46 3.09 -5.71 -1.68
CA TYR A 46 2.07 -4.73 -2.04
C TYR A 46 0.70 -5.38 -2.19
N SER A 47 -0.35 -4.60 -1.96
CA SER A 47 -1.73 -4.94 -2.30
C SER A 47 -2.19 -4.04 -3.43
N VAL A 48 -2.61 -4.61 -4.56
CA VAL A 48 -2.83 -3.83 -5.77
C VAL A 48 -4.29 -3.86 -6.18
N TRP A 49 -4.81 -2.67 -6.46
CA TRP A 49 -6.14 -2.44 -6.98
C TRP A 49 -6.02 -1.92 -8.41
N GLU A 50 -6.91 -2.37 -9.27
CA GLU A 50 -7.01 -1.93 -10.66
C GLU A 50 -8.35 -1.25 -10.88
N GLU A 51 -8.34 -0.17 -11.64
CA GLU A 51 -9.53 0.54 -12.09
C GLU A 51 -9.39 0.85 -13.59
N ASN A 52 -10.24 0.24 -14.40
CA ASN A 52 -10.22 0.42 -15.85
C ASN A 52 -11.25 1.42 -16.36
N GLU A 53 -12.11 1.94 -15.49
CA GLU A 53 -13.09 2.96 -15.84
C GLU A 53 -12.60 4.33 -15.32
N PRO A 54 -12.14 5.25 -16.20
CA PRO A 54 -11.64 6.56 -15.80
C PRO A 54 -12.68 7.37 -15.00
N ALA A 55 -13.97 7.20 -15.33
CA ALA A 55 -15.07 7.83 -14.61
C ALA A 55 -15.18 7.37 -13.14
N ARG A 56 -14.70 6.16 -12.81
CA ARG A 56 -14.76 5.57 -11.47
C ARG A 56 -13.45 5.70 -10.70
N ALA A 57 -12.35 6.06 -11.38
CA ALA A 57 -11.03 6.31 -10.80
C ALA A 57 -11.08 7.11 -9.50
N HIS A 58 -11.75 8.26 -9.51
CA HIS A 58 -11.88 9.12 -8.34
C HIS A 58 -12.63 8.44 -7.19
N GLN A 59 -13.74 7.77 -7.47
CA GLN A 59 -14.52 7.04 -6.46
C GLN A 59 -13.73 5.86 -5.88
N THR A 60 -13.02 5.12 -6.74
CA THR A 60 -12.19 3.99 -6.33
C THR A 60 -11.01 4.45 -5.49
N ALA A 61 -10.35 5.56 -5.84
CA ALA A 61 -9.28 6.15 -5.01
C ALA A 61 -9.78 6.53 -3.61
N GLN A 62 -10.95 7.17 -3.50
CA GLN A 62 -11.54 7.51 -2.20
C GLN A 62 -11.92 6.28 -1.35
N ARG A 63 -12.43 5.22 -1.99
CA ARG A 63 -12.81 3.96 -1.32
C ARG A 63 -11.58 3.17 -0.88
N VAL A 64 -10.59 3.05 -1.76
CA VAL A 64 -9.39 2.23 -1.55
C VAL A 64 -8.40 2.92 -0.63
N LYS A 65 -8.31 4.27 -0.65
CA LYS A 65 -7.28 5.03 0.07
C LYS A 65 -5.88 4.45 -0.19
N PRO A 66 -5.45 4.42 -1.45
CA PRO A 66 -4.14 3.88 -1.81
C PRO A 66 -3.02 4.79 -1.30
N ASP A 67 -1.87 4.19 -1.00
CA ASP A 67 -0.62 4.90 -0.66
C ASP A 67 0.07 5.44 -1.92
N LEU A 68 -0.17 4.80 -3.07
CA LEU A 68 0.36 5.19 -4.37
C LEU A 68 -0.71 5.02 -5.46
N ILE A 69 -0.84 6.03 -6.32
CA ILE A 69 -1.69 5.96 -7.50
C ILE A 69 -0.80 6.00 -8.75
N LEU A 70 -0.95 5.01 -9.62
CA LEU A 70 -0.40 5.00 -10.97
C LEU A 70 -1.55 5.32 -11.93
N LEU A 71 -1.40 6.39 -12.70
CA LEU A 71 -2.42 6.90 -13.62
C LEU A 71 -1.75 7.12 -14.98
N ASP A 72 -2.36 6.53 -16.01
CA ASP A 72 -2.11 6.85 -17.43
C ASP A 72 -3.22 7.75 -18.00
#